data_AF-A0A7C5XWU1-F1
#
_entry.id   AF-A0A7C5XWU1-F1
#
_cell.length_a   1.000
_cell.length_b   1.000
_cell.length_c   1.000
_cell.angle_alpha   90.00
_cell.angle_beta   90.00
_cell.angle_gamma   90.00
#
_symmetry.space_group_name_H-M   'P 1'
#
loop_
_entity.id
_entity.type
_entity.pdbx_description
1 polymer ?
#
loop_
_entity_poly.entity_id
_entity_poly.type
_entity_poly.pdbx_seq_one_letter_code
_entity_poly.pdbx_strand_id
1 'polypeptide(L)'
;MASLRRRQILELLIPGLLAFLLAGLSIADMFLPRPYDGVVLEADVPGRLVVRQVVAGSGADRAGIRPGDVIVGIDRVVLETTAHAAEVLNRHAIGEKVTYLVRSHGHLREVEVELGRRRIGDTMFLLAALLGFAFFFVGLFVLVQQPRLPAARVFFFMSVLFLLFLVCRLRPASYSWVDTFVLTTGTVALLFLPATFFHFFLIFPRPIWEWRHDLAARTVGRLARSGRLLPLVYGIPPAVYAAVVTAARLQKTGLALISGAPLANWWVMVVYMTAGLGALAASARSLPDVRQRRGAGLVFLGTLFGVVPFLVLAVAFPSFLHTERFLYYGVIPLILVPITFAYAIIRFQLLDIRVILRKSLMYTTMTALVTAVYAGL
;
A
#
# COMPACT_ATOMS: atom_id res chain seq x y z
N MET A 1 -13.47 -30.25 -17.43
CA MET A 1 -12.51 -29.90 -16.34
C MET A 1 -11.55 -28.76 -16.68
N ALA A 2 -10.97 -28.68 -17.88
CA ALA A 2 -10.05 -27.58 -18.26
C ALA A 2 -10.73 -26.19 -18.33
N SER A 3 -12.00 -26.13 -18.78
CA SER A 3 -12.79 -24.89 -18.87
C SER A 3 -13.12 -24.27 -17.50
N LEU A 4 -13.57 -25.10 -16.54
CA LEU A 4 -13.82 -24.68 -15.15
C LEU A 4 -12.54 -24.18 -14.45
N ARG A 5 -11.40 -24.83 -14.73
CA ARG A 5 -10.08 -24.42 -14.22
C ARG A 5 -9.67 -23.06 -14.78
N ARG A 6 -9.90 -22.82 -16.08
CA ARG A 6 -9.62 -21.54 -16.72
C ARG A 6 -10.51 -20.43 -16.13
N ARG A 7 -11.80 -20.71 -15.87
CA ARG A 7 -12.72 -19.78 -15.21
C ARG A 7 -12.24 -19.37 -13.81
N GLN A 8 -11.89 -20.31 -12.94
CA GLN A 8 -11.41 -19.98 -11.59
C GLN A 8 -10.14 -19.11 -11.57
N ILE A 9 -9.21 -19.36 -12.50
CA ILE A 9 -8.00 -18.53 -12.61
C ILE A 9 -8.37 -17.13 -13.12
N LEU A 10 -9.26 -17.03 -14.12
CA LEU A 10 -9.74 -15.74 -14.62
C LEU A 10 -10.44 -14.94 -13.52
N GLU A 11 -11.30 -15.57 -12.72
CA GLU A 11 -11.97 -14.95 -11.58
C GLU A 11 -10.99 -14.38 -10.55
N LEU A 12 -9.88 -15.09 -10.28
CA LEU A 12 -8.83 -14.62 -9.39
C LEU A 12 -7.98 -13.48 -10.00
N LEU A 13 -7.86 -13.42 -11.33
CA LEU A 13 -7.09 -12.39 -12.01
C LEU A 13 -7.85 -11.08 -12.16
N ILE A 14 -9.18 -11.10 -12.23
CA ILE A 14 -10.02 -9.89 -12.33
C ILE A 14 -9.67 -8.83 -11.27
N PRO A 15 -9.65 -9.12 -9.96
CA PRO A 15 -9.31 -8.11 -8.95
C PRO A 15 -7.89 -7.59 -9.10
N GLY A 16 -6.95 -8.44 -9.54
CA GLY A 16 -5.58 -8.01 -9.84
C GLY A 16 -5.49 -7.09 -11.06
N LEU A 17 -6.23 -7.38 -12.13
CA LEU A 17 -6.31 -6.52 -13.31
C LEU A 17 -6.95 -5.17 -12.98
N LEU A 18 -8.04 -5.17 -12.21
CA LEU A 18 -8.66 -3.94 -11.73
C LEU A 18 -7.68 -3.11 -10.89
N ALA A 19 -6.96 -3.74 -9.96
CA ALA A 19 -5.95 -3.05 -9.17
C ALA A 19 -4.80 -2.50 -10.01
N PHE A 20 -4.35 -3.23 -11.04
CA PHE A 20 -3.35 -2.77 -11.99
C PHE A 20 -3.82 -1.52 -12.76
N LEU A 21 -5.06 -1.55 -13.27
CA LEU A 21 -5.66 -0.42 -13.97
C LEU A 21 -5.85 0.80 -13.04
N LEU A 22 -6.25 0.58 -11.79
CA LEU A 22 -6.40 1.63 -10.77
C LEU A 22 -5.04 2.24 -10.39
N ALA A 23 -4.00 1.43 -10.23
CA ALA A 23 -2.64 1.91 -10.02
C ALA A 23 -2.15 2.73 -11.23
N GLY A 24 -2.42 2.25 -12.46
CA GLY A 24 -2.12 2.98 -13.69
C GLY A 24 -2.86 4.32 -13.76
N LEU A 25 -4.15 4.35 -13.42
CA LEU A 25 -4.96 5.57 -13.33
C LEU A 25 -4.38 6.56 -12.30
N SER A 26 -4.01 6.06 -11.11
CA SER A 26 -3.38 6.88 -10.06
C SER A 26 -2.06 7.51 -10.53
N ILE A 27 -1.27 6.78 -11.31
CA ILE A 27 -0.01 7.28 -11.86
C ILE A 27 -0.29 8.30 -12.97
N ALA A 28 -1.18 7.99 -13.91
CA ALA A 28 -1.56 8.89 -14.99
C ALA A 28 -2.13 10.21 -14.45
N ASP A 29 -3.03 10.15 -13.46
CA ASP A 29 -3.58 11.33 -12.77
C ASP A 29 -2.48 12.20 -12.15
N MET A 30 -1.38 11.58 -11.70
CA MET A 30 -0.27 12.27 -11.08
C MET A 30 0.62 13.03 -12.06
N PHE A 31 0.65 12.61 -13.32
CA PHE A 31 1.41 13.27 -14.38
C PHE A 31 0.59 14.34 -15.12
N LEU A 32 -0.72 14.44 -14.87
CA LEU A 32 -1.53 15.51 -15.41
C LEU A 32 -1.11 16.85 -14.79
N PRO A 33 -0.76 17.85 -15.61
CA PRO A 33 -0.35 19.15 -15.11
C PRO A 33 -1.55 19.82 -14.44
N ARG A 34 -1.40 20.19 -13.17
CA ARG A 34 -2.41 20.88 -12.38
C ARG A 34 -1.84 22.13 -11.72
N PRO A 35 -2.69 23.16 -11.50
CA PRO A 35 -2.31 24.32 -10.71
C PRO A 35 -1.88 23.89 -9.31
N TYR A 36 -0.76 24.45 -8.83
CA TYR A 36 -0.21 24.15 -7.53
C TYR A 36 0.32 25.39 -6.84
N ASP A 37 -0.18 25.61 -5.63
CA ASP A 37 0.15 26.77 -4.79
C ASP A 37 1.38 26.52 -3.91
N GLY A 38 1.69 25.27 -3.55
CA GLY A 38 2.82 24.95 -2.66
C GLY A 38 2.46 24.75 -1.21
N VAL A 39 1.16 24.78 -0.87
CA VAL A 39 0.69 24.66 0.51
C VAL A 39 0.45 23.20 0.86
N VAL A 40 1.00 22.78 2.01
CA VAL A 40 0.68 21.50 2.66
C VAL A 40 -0.16 21.82 3.89
N LEU A 41 -1.42 21.38 3.87
CA LEU A 41 -2.36 21.63 4.95
C LEU A 41 -2.22 20.59 6.08
N GLU A 42 -2.47 21.03 7.30
CA GLU A 42 -2.57 20.17 8.46
C GLU A 42 -3.84 19.32 8.35
N ALA A 43 -3.69 17.99 8.42
CA ALA A 43 -4.82 17.08 8.31
C ALA A 43 -5.61 16.98 9.64
N ASP A 44 -5.01 17.43 10.73
CA ASP A 44 -5.47 17.18 12.10
C ASP A 44 -6.46 18.23 12.64
N VAL A 45 -6.77 19.30 11.88
CA VAL A 45 -7.71 20.36 12.33
C VAL A 45 -8.95 20.41 11.43
N PRO A 46 -10.07 19.76 11.83
CA PRO A 46 -11.30 19.74 11.04
C PRO A 46 -11.85 21.16 10.82
N GLY A 47 -12.17 21.49 9.56
CA GLY A 47 -12.81 22.76 9.20
C GLY A 47 -11.89 23.98 9.23
N ARG A 48 -10.57 23.81 9.41
CA ARG A 48 -9.59 24.89 9.28
C ARG A 48 -8.46 24.46 8.36
N LEU A 49 -8.24 25.22 7.29
CA LEU A 49 -7.13 24.99 6.37
C LEU A 49 -5.85 25.60 6.96
N VAL A 50 -5.36 25.00 8.04
CA VAL A 50 -4.11 25.41 8.69
C VAL A 50 -2.95 24.94 7.83
N VAL A 51 -2.01 25.83 7.54
CA VAL A 51 -0.79 25.53 6.79
C VAL A 51 0.17 24.78 7.72
N ARG A 52 0.41 23.50 7.44
CA ARG A 52 1.43 22.71 8.13
C ARG A 52 2.83 23.04 7.61
N GLN A 53 2.96 23.09 6.29
CA GLN A 53 4.23 23.32 5.63
C GLN A 53 4.01 24.06 4.31
N VAL A 54 4.99 24.86 3.90
CA VAL A 54 5.06 25.48 2.58
C VAL A 54 6.27 24.92 1.85
N VAL A 55 6.11 24.54 0.59
CA VAL A 55 7.20 24.03 -0.23
C VAL A 55 8.11 25.18 -0.65
N ALA A 56 9.40 25.07 -0.37
CA ALA A 56 10.38 26.10 -0.70
C ALA A 56 10.39 26.39 -2.22
N GLY A 57 10.43 27.67 -2.58
CA GLY A 57 10.40 28.14 -3.97
C GLY A 57 9.03 28.06 -4.66
N SER A 58 7.97 27.65 -3.95
CA SER A 58 6.61 27.62 -4.49
C SER A 58 5.97 29.01 -4.60
N GLY A 59 4.79 29.09 -5.23
CA GLY A 59 3.99 30.33 -5.25
C GLY A 59 3.67 30.83 -3.85
N ALA A 60 3.27 29.94 -2.95
CA ALA A 60 2.94 30.25 -1.56
C ALA A 60 4.15 30.73 -0.76
N ASP A 61 5.34 30.16 -0.99
CA ASP A 61 6.59 30.61 -0.37
C ASP A 61 6.95 32.02 -0.83
N ARG A 62 6.87 32.28 -2.14
CA ARG A 62 7.08 33.62 -2.73
C ARG A 62 6.05 34.64 -2.26
N ALA A 63 4.81 34.22 -2.02
CA ALA A 63 3.73 35.03 -1.46
C ALA A 63 3.86 35.27 0.06
N GLY A 64 4.85 34.65 0.72
CA GLY A 64 5.13 34.84 2.13
C GLY A 64 4.15 34.14 3.08
N ILE A 65 3.45 33.10 2.61
CA ILE A 65 2.65 32.20 3.45
C ILE A 65 3.61 31.39 4.32
N ARG A 66 3.29 31.23 5.62
CA ARG A 66 4.15 30.51 6.57
C ARG A 66 3.40 29.38 7.27
N PRO A 67 4.12 28.35 7.76
CA PRO A 67 3.54 27.38 8.69
C PRO A 67 2.81 28.05 9.86
N GLY A 68 1.61 27.56 10.18
CA GLY A 68 0.72 28.12 11.19
C GLY A 68 -0.31 29.13 10.68
N ASP A 69 -0.15 29.63 9.45
CA ASP A 69 -1.18 30.46 8.81
C ASP A 69 -2.47 29.65 8.55
N VAL A 70 -3.62 30.32 8.53
CA VAL A 70 -4.91 29.69 8.19
C VAL A 70 -5.43 30.26 6.89
N ILE A 71 -5.63 29.42 5.88
CA ILE A 71 -6.26 29.83 4.63
C ILE A 71 -7.76 29.91 4.84
N VAL A 72 -8.30 31.13 4.69
CA VAL A 72 -9.72 31.43 4.89
C VAL A 72 -10.46 31.48 3.56
N GLY A 73 -9.79 31.92 2.49
CA GLY A 73 -10.40 32.07 1.18
C GLY A 73 -9.39 31.94 0.04
N ILE A 74 -9.85 31.48 -1.12
CA ILE A 74 -9.12 31.47 -2.40
C ILE A 74 -10.05 32.09 -3.44
N ASP A 75 -9.52 33.00 -4.26
CA ASP A 75 -10.27 33.70 -5.32
C ASP A 75 -11.59 34.32 -4.84
N ARG A 76 -11.55 34.98 -3.67
CA ARG A 76 -12.73 35.58 -3.01
C ARG A 76 -13.83 34.59 -2.62
N VAL A 77 -13.59 33.28 -2.74
CA VAL A 77 -14.45 32.22 -2.24
C VAL A 77 -14.00 31.83 -0.84
N VAL A 78 -14.90 31.92 0.13
CA VAL A 78 -14.64 31.47 1.51
C VAL A 78 -14.60 29.95 1.53
N LEU A 79 -13.57 29.41 2.17
CA LEU A 79 -13.33 27.98 2.20
C LEU A 79 -13.89 27.36 3.47
N GLU A 80 -14.70 26.31 3.28
CA GLU A 80 -15.28 25.54 4.39
C GLU A 80 -14.51 24.24 4.62
N THR A 81 -13.93 23.68 3.55
CA THR A 81 -13.25 22.39 3.58
C THR A 81 -12.02 22.41 2.66
N THR A 82 -11.10 21.49 2.91
CA THR A 82 -9.95 21.24 2.02
C THR A 82 -10.40 20.81 0.61
N ALA A 83 -11.53 20.11 0.49
CA ALA A 83 -12.13 19.72 -0.77
C ALA A 83 -12.72 20.92 -1.55
N HIS A 84 -13.23 21.94 -0.86
CA HIS A 84 -13.69 23.16 -1.52
C HIS A 84 -12.50 23.99 -2.04
N ALA A 85 -11.42 24.08 -1.25
CA ALA A 85 -10.19 24.76 -1.69
C ALA A 85 -9.58 24.12 -2.93
N ALA A 86 -9.55 22.78 -2.93
CA ALA A 86 -9.20 21.96 -4.08
C ALA A 86 -10.00 22.32 -5.33
N GLU A 87 -11.33 22.39 -5.20
CA GLU A 87 -12.22 22.69 -6.32
C GLU A 87 -11.96 24.08 -6.89
N VAL A 88 -11.87 25.09 -6.03
CA VAL A 88 -11.60 26.48 -6.44
C VAL A 88 -10.25 26.56 -7.15
N LEU A 89 -9.19 25.96 -6.58
CA LEU A 89 -7.85 26.00 -7.16
C LEU A 89 -7.78 25.37 -8.56
N ASN A 90 -8.51 24.29 -8.82
CA ASN A 90 -8.51 23.61 -10.12
C ASN A 90 -9.25 24.36 -11.22
N ARG A 91 -9.99 25.44 -10.91
CA ARG A 91 -10.63 26.30 -11.92
C ARG A 91 -9.64 27.24 -12.60
N HIS A 92 -8.47 27.44 -12.00
CA HIS A 92 -7.44 28.35 -12.48
C HIS A 92 -6.39 27.64 -13.35
N ALA A 93 -5.73 28.44 -14.18
CA ALA A 93 -4.66 27.97 -15.05
C ALA A 93 -3.30 27.93 -14.32
N ILE A 94 -2.41 27.09 -14.82
CA ILE A 94 -1.01 27.09 -14.39
C ILE A 94 -0.35 28.39 -14.86
N GLY A 95 0.32 29.09 -13.95
CA GLY A 95 0.94 30.41 -14.16
C GLY A 95 0.02 31.58 -13.78
N GLU A 96 -1.25 31.32 -13.46
CA GLU A 96 -2.19 32.35 -12.99
C GLU A 96 -1.85 32.78 -11.56
N LYS A 97 -2.09 34.05 -11.24
CA LYS A 97 -1.99 34.58 -9.88
C LYS A 97 -3.39 34.59 -9.26
N VAL A 98 -3.54 33.93 -8.14
CA VAL A 98 -4.81 33.83 -7.42
C VAL A 98 -4.69 34.51 -6.05
N THR A 99 -5.70 35.29 -5.67
CA THR A 99 -5.74 35.97 -4.39
C THR A 99 -6.15 35.00 -3.27
N TYR A 100 -5.32 34.89 -2.25
CA TYR A 100 -5.56 34.10 -1.06
C TYR A 100 -5.86 35.03 0.12
N LEU A 101 -6.92 34.74 0.86
CA LEU A 101 -7.20 35.37 2.14
C LEU A 101 -6.61 34.50 3.25
N VAL A 102 -5.56 34.98 3.90
CA VAL A 102 -4.80 34.23 4.90
C VAL A 102 -4.91 34.92 6.25
N ARG A 103 -5.18 34.16 7.31
CA ARG A 103 -5.12 34.63 8.68
C ARG A 103 -3.76 34.27 9.28
N SER A 104 -2.95 35.28 9.55
CA SER A 104 -1.64 35.13 10.19
C SER A 104 -1.66 35.88 11.53
N HIS A 105 -1.31 35.21 12.63
CA HIS A 105 -1.24 35.82 13.97
C HIS A 105 -2.52 36.60 14.38
N GLY A 106 -3.69 36.15 13.91
CA GLY A 106 -4.99 36.80 14.20
C GLY A 106 -5.42 37.88 13.21
N HIS A 107 -4.53 38.37 12.35
CA HIS A 107 -4.85 39.36 11.32
C HIS A 107 -5.13 38.71 9.97
N LEU A 108 -6.12 39.23 9.25
CA LEU A 108 -6.39 38.84 7.87
C LEU A 108 -5.48 39.64 6.93
N ARG A 109 -4.85 38.94 5.99
CA ARG A 109 -4.06 39.52 4.91
C ARG A 109 -4.45 38.87 3.59
N GLU A 110 -4.51 39.67 2.54
CA GLU A 110 -4.62 39.17 1.17
C GLU A 110 -3.21 39.03 0.58
N VAL A 111 -2.95 37.89 -0.04
CA VAL A 111 -1.68 37.61 -0.72
C VAL A 111 -1.96 37.03 -2.10
N GLU A 112 -1.21 37.47 -3.11
CA GLU A 112 -1.27 36.87 -4.44
C GLU A 112 -0.33 35.69 -4.54
N VAL A 113 -0.87 34.52 -4.88
CA VAL A 113 -0.13 33.28 -5.04
C VAL A 113 -0.09 32.91 -6.52
N GLU A 114 1.11 32.87 -7.09
CA GLU A 114 1.31 32.40 -8.46
C GLU A 114 1.27 30.86 -8.51
N LEU A 115 0.33 30.30 -9.27
CA LEU A 115 0.12 28.86 -9.36
C LEU A 115 1.19 28.23 -10.24
N GLY A 116 2.10 27.48 -9.62
CA GLY A 116 3.14 26.74 -10.32
C GLY A 116 2.60 25.49 -11.02
N ARG A 117 3.46 24.90 -11.86
CA ARG A 117 3.23 23.55 -12.39
C ARG A 117 3.70 22.54 -11.38
N ARG A 118 2.80 21.75 -10.80
CA ARG A 118 3.21 20.62 -9.97
C ARG A 118 3.87 19.55 -10.85
N ARG A 119 5.17 19.33 -10.72
CA ARG A 119 5.82 18.11 -11.22
C ARG A 119 5.74 17.07 -10.10
N ILE A 120 4.62 16.36 -9.98
CA ILE A 120 4.39 15.34 -8.92
C ILE A 120 5.03 13.98 -9.29
N GLY A 121 6.14 14.03 -10.02
CA GLY A 121 7.03 12.88 -10.19
C GLY A 121 8.12 12.92 -9.12
N ASP A 122 7.75 13.05 -7.84
CA ASP A 122 8.76 12.95 -6.79
C ASP A 122 9.42 11.57 -6.88
N THR A 123 10.74 11.53 -6.74
CA THR A 123 11.55 10.31 -6.88
C THR A 123 11.02 9.22 -5.95
N MET A 124 10.50 9.62 -4.79
CA MET A 124 9.87 8.73 -3.83
C MET A 124 8.57 8.08 -4.34
N PHE A 125 7.70 8.81 -5.04
CA PHE A 125 6.48 8.25 -5.61
C PHE A 125 6.80 7.25 -6.73
N LEU A 126 7.78 7.57 -7.59
CA LEU A 126 8.24 6.65 -8.62
C LEU A 126 8.84 5.38 -8.03
N LEU A 127 9.62 5.51 -6.95
CA LEU A 127 10.17 4.37 -6.21
C LEU A 127 9.05 3.51 -5.60
N ALA A 128 8.05 4.12 -4.95
CA ALA A 128 6.91 3.42 -4.38
C ALA A 128 6.09 2.71 -5.46
N ALA A 129 5.89 3.34 -6.62
CA ALA A 129 5.21 2.75 -7.76
C ALA A 129 5.97 1.56 -8.34
N LEU A 130 7.28 1.70 -8.58
CA LEU A 130 8.15 0.61 -9.03
C LEU A 130 8.09 -0.57 -8.06
N LEU A 131 8.16 -0.29 -6.76
CA LEU A 131 8.06 -1.31 -5.72
C LEU A 131 6.68 -1.99 -5.71
N GLY A 132 5.60 -1.22 -5.81
CA GLY A 132 4.24 -1.75 -5.92
C GLY A 132 4.07 -2.70 -7.10
N PHE A 133 4.60 -2.34 -8.27
CA PHE A 133 4.61 -3.21 -9.43
C PHE A 133 5.51 -4.44 -9.24
N ALA A 134 6.65 -4.30 -8.57
CA ALA A 134 7.51 -5.44 -8.24
C ALA A 134 6.76 -6.47 -7.37
N PHE A 135 6.02 -6.03 -6.34
CA PHE A 135 5.12 -6.90 -5.59
C PHE A 135 4.09 -7.55 -6.50
N PHE A 136 3.38 -6.76 -7.31
CA PHE A 136 2.33 -7.27 -8.21
C PHE A 136 2.85 -8.35 -9.16
N PHE A 137 3.97 -8.12 -9.85
CA PHE A 137 4.51 -9.08 -10.81
C PHE A 137 5.05 -10.35 -10.15
N VAL A 138 5.70 -10.23 -8.98
CA VAL A 138 6.12 -11.41 -8.21
C VAL A 138 4.89 -12.20 -7.73
N GLY A 139 3.86 -11.53 -7.21
CA GLY A 139 2.59 -12.15 -6.83
C GLY A 139 1.91 -12.85 -8.00
N LEU A 140 1.83 -12.19 -9.15
CA LEU A 140 1.23 -12.73 -10.37
C LEU A 140 1.99 -13.95 -10.87
N PHE A 141 3.33 -13.88 -10.89
CA PHE A 141 4.18 -15.00 -11.23
C PHE A 141 3.88 -16.21 -10.32
N VAL A 142 3.80 -15.99 -9.00
CA VAL A 142 3.48 -17.05 -8.03
C VAL A 142 2.10 -17.65 -8.28
N LEU A 143 1.08 -16.83 -8.54
CA LEU A 143 -0.28 -17.30 -8.83
C LEU A 143 -0.34 -18.14 -10.10
N VAL A 144 0.31 -17.69 -11.18
CA VAL A 144 0.33 -18.38 -12.48
C VAL A 144 1.04 -19.73 -12.37
N GLN A 145 2.12 -19.78 -11.59
CA GLN A 145 2.86 -21.03 -11.37
C GLN A 145 2.08 -22.01 -10.47
N GLN A 146 1.32 -21.50 -9.50
CA GLN A 146 0.76 -22.28 -8.39
C GLN A 146 -0.72 -21.98 -8.09
N PRO A 147 -1.64 -21.97 -9.08
CA PRO A 147 -3.02 -21.49 -8.85
C PRO A 147 -3.84 -22.39 -7.93
N ARG A 148 -3.36 -23.61 -7.64
CA ARG A 148 -4.01 -24.57 -6.75
C ARG A 148 -3.70 -24.34 -5.28
N LEU A 149 -2.55 -23.74 -4.96
CA LEU A 149 -2.14 -23.58 -3.58
C LEU A 149 -2.85 -22.37 -2.95
N PRO A 150 -3.50 -22.53 -1.79
CA PRO A 150 -4.15 -21.41 -1.11
C PRO A 150 -3.15 -20.32 -0.75
N ALA A 151 -1.93 -20.70 -0.34
CA ALA A 151 -0.85 -19.76 -0.05
C ALA A 151 -0.50 -18.85 -1.25
N ALA A 152 -0.46 -19.39 -2.47
CA ALA A 152 -0.18 -18.62 -3.68
C ALA A 152 -1.29 -17.60 -3.98
N ARG A 153 -2.56 -17.97 -3.76
CA ARG A 153 -3.70 -17.06 -3.94
C ARG A 153 -3.68 -15.92 -2.93
N VAL A 154 -3.48 -16.24 -1.65
CA VAL A 154 -3.40 -15.23 -0.59
C VAL A 154 -2.19 -14.32 -0.79
N PHE A 155 -1.04 -14.86 -1.21
CA PHE A 155 0.14 -14.07 -1.56
C PHE A 155 -0.11 -13.09 -2.71
N PHE A 156 -0.82 -13.54 -3.76
CA PHE A 156 -1.22 -12.66 -4.85
C PHE A 156 -2.12 -11.51 -4.37
N PHE A 157 -3.15 -11.82 -3.58
CA PHE A 157 -4.01 -10.77 -3.01
C PHE A 157 -3.23 -9.83 -2.10
N MET A 158 -2.31 -10.34 -1.27
CA MET A 158 -1.42 -9.51 -0.47
C MET A 158 -0.57 -8.57 -1.34
N SER A 159 -0.03 -9.08 -2.45
CA SER A 159 0.77 -8.31 -3.40
C SER A 159 -0.05 -7.24 -4.12
N VAL A 160 -1.30 -7.54 -4.46
CA VAL A 160 -2.27 -6.58 -5.01
C VAL A 160 -2.59 -5.47 -3.99
N LEU A 161 -2.79 -5.82 -2.72
CA LEU A 161 -3.01 -4.85 -1.65
C LEU A 161 -1.78 -3.97 -1.40
N PHE A 162 -0.57 -4.54 -1.48
CA PHE A 162 0.67 -3.75 -1.43
C PHE A 162 0.79 -2.79 -2.61
N LEU A 163 0.46 -3.21 -3.85
CA LEU A 163 0.42 -2.31 -5.01
C LEU A 163 -0.53 -1.13 -4.76
N LEU A 164 -1.78 -1.42 -4.37
CA LEU A 164 -2.78 -0.39 -4.11
C LEU A 164 -2.39 0.53 -2.96
N PHE A 165 -1.81 -0.01 -1.89
CA PHE A 165 -1.32 0.81 -0.79
C PHE A 165 -0.15 1.71 -1.22
N LEU A 166 0.88 1.15 -1.85
CA LEU A 166 2.07 1.92 -2.28
C LEU A 166 1.75 2.97 -3.35
N VAL A 167 0.87 2.66 -4.31
CA VAL A 167 0.55 3.56 -5.42
C VAL A 167 -0.59 4.51 -5.09
N CYS A 168 -1.66 4.01 -4.46
CA CYS A 168 -2.86 4.81 -4.24
C CYS A 168 -2.88 5.53 -2.89
N ARG A 169 -2.17 5.04 -1.86
CA ARG A 169 -2.19 5.63 -0.50
C ARG A 169 -0.97 6.51 -0.20
N LEU A 170 0.22 6.09 -0.62
CA LEU A 170 1.48 6.84 -0.44
C LEU A 170 1.70 7.92 -1.51
N ARG A 171 0.71 8.18 -2.36
CA ARG A 171 0.75 9.25 -3.34
C ARG A 171 0.67 10.63 -2.64
N PRO A 172 1.41 11.64 -3.12
CA PRO A 172 1.17 13.02 -2.71
C PRO A 172 -0.30 13.44 -2.89
N ALA A 173 -0.87 14.16 -1.93
CA ALA A 173 -2.28 14.58 -1.98
C ALA A 173 -2.58 15.31 -3.30
N SER A 174 -3.62 14.89 -4.02
CA SER A 174 -4.08 15.51 -5.26
C SER A 174 -5.49 16.05 -5.05
N TYR A 175 -5.77 17.23 -5.57
CA TYR A 175 -7.06 17.86 -5.37
C TYR A 175 -8.02 17.43 -6.50
N SER A 176 -8.61 16.22 -6.44
CA SER A 176 -9.67 15.82 -7.39
C SER A 176 -10.62 14.75 -6.86
N TRP A 177 -11.76 14.61 -7.54
CA TRP A 177 -12.67 13.48 -7.34
C TRP A 177 -11.98 12.12 -7.56
N VAL A 178 -11.06 12.04 -8.53
CA VAL A 178 -10.21 10.85 -8.76
C VAL A 178 -9.34 10.57 -7.54
N ASP A 179 -8.81 11.61 -6.90
CA ASP A 179 -8.00 11.45 -5.70
C ASP A 179 -8.79 10.85 -4.54
N THR A 180 -10.01 11.31 -4.28
CA THR A 180 -10.89 10.73 -3.27
C THR A 180 -11.10 9.24 -3.51
N PHE A 181 -11.36 8.85 -4.76
CA PHE A 181 -11.57 7.45 -5.14
C PHE A 181 -10.30 6.60 -4.98
N VAL A 182 -9.16 7.11 -5.46
CA VAL A 182 -7.84 6.47 -5.37
C VAL A 182 -7.42 6.31 -3.91
N LEU A 183 -7.51 7.38 -3.10
CA LEU A 183 -7.18 7.35 -1.66
C LEU A 183 -8.11 6.42 -0.88
N THR A 184 -9.40 6.37 -1.22
CA THR A 184 -10.35 5.43 -0.60
C THR A 184 -9.95 4.00 -0.91
N THR A 185 -9.58 3.71 -2.16
CA THR A 185 -9.04 2.40 -2.56
C THR A 185 -7.76 2.07 -1.79
N GLY A 186 -6.86 3.04 -1.62
CA GLY A 186 -5.65 2.90 -0.81
C GLY A 186 -5.94 2.63 0.68
N THR A 187 -6.97 3.28 1.25
CA THR A 187 -7.41 3.02 2.63
C THR A 187 -8.02 1.63 2.78
N VAL A 188 -8.84 1.19 1.83
CA VAL A 188 -9.36 -0.19 1.80
C VAL A 188 -8.19 -1.18 1.76
N ALA A 189 -7.20 -0.92 0.90
CA ALA A 189 -6.00 -1.75 0.85
C ALA A 189 -5.26 -1.79 2.20
N LEU A 190 -5.07 -0.64 2.85
CA LEU A 190 -4.47 -0.52 4.17
C LEU A 190 -5.21 -1.35 5.24
N LEU A 191 -6.54 -1.37 5.23
CA LEU A 191 -7.35 -2.12 6.20
C LEU A 191 -7.21 -3.64 6.02
N PHE A 192 -7.14 -4.13 4.78
CA PHE A 192 -7.07 -5.57 4.50
C PHE A 192 -5.66 -6.13 4.46
N LEU A 193 -4.63 -5.28 4.29
CA LEU A 193 -3.23 -5.68 4.27
C LEU A 193 -2.79 -6.48 5.51
N PRO A 194 -3.05 -6.05 6.78
CA PRO A 194 -2.62 -6.79 7.96
C PRO A 194 -3.30 -8.15 8.06
N ALA A 195 -4.60 -8.20 7.77
CA ALA A 195 -5.38 -9.44 7.77
C ALA A 195 -4.84 -10.45 6.76
N THR A 196 -4.51 -9.97 5.55
CA THR A 196 -3.96 -10.81 4.49
C THR A 196 -2.55 -11.28 4.82
N PHE A 197 -1.70 -10.40 5.37
CA PHE A 197 -0.36 -10.72 5.85
C PHE A 197 -0.38 -11.79 6.95
N PHE A 198 -1.23 -11.62 7.96
CA PHE A 198 -1.40 -12.59 9.04
C PHE A 198 -1.91 -13.93 8.51
N HIS A 199 -2.97 -13.91 7.70
CA HIS A 199 -3.53 -15.12 7.10
C HIS A 199 -2.48 -15.86 6.26
N PHE A 200 -1.71 -15.14 5.45
CA PHE A 200 -0.66 -15.72 4.62
C PHE A 200 0.38 -16.48 5.46
N PHE A 201 0.88 -15.90 6.56
CA PHE A 201 1.88 -16.57 7.40
C PHE A 201 1.33 -17.67 8.31
N LEU A 202 0.01 -17.72 8.53
CA LEU A 202 -0.62 -18.89 9.14
C LEU A 202 -0.60 -20.12 8.23
N ILE A 203 -0.63 -19.92 6.91
CA ILE A 203 -0.73 -21.00 5.91
C ILE A 203 0.60 -21.31 5.21
N PHE A 204 1.55 -20.38 5.19
CA PHE A 204 2.84 -20.50 4.51
C PHE A 204 3.98 -20.87 5.46
N PRO A 205 4.91 -21.77 5.08
CA PRO A 205 4.90 -22.65 3.89
C PRO A 205 3.90 -23.81 3.98
N ARG A 206 3.59 -24.24 5.21
CA ARG A 206 2.52 -25.18 5.54
C ARG A 206 1.68 -24.62 6.68
N PRO A 207 0.38 -24.91 6.72
CA PRO A 207 -0.47 -24.41 7.80
C PRO A 207 0.03 -24.79 9.18
N ILE A 208 0.09 -23.80 10.07
CA ILE A 208 0.69 -23.95 11.41
C ILE A 208 0.02 -25.05 12.23
N TRP A 209 -1.30 -25.22 12.05
CA TRP A 209 -2.09 -26.23 12.75
C TRP A 209 -1.86 -27.66 12.26
N GLU A 210 -1.12 -27.89 11.17
CA GLU A 210 -0.83 -29.25 10.68
C GLU A 210 0.36 -29.89 11.39
N TRP A 211 1.37 -29.09 11.76
CA TRP A 211 2.63 -29.59 12.33
C TRP A 211 2.84 -29.17 13.78
N ARG A 212 2.17 -28.10 14.25
CA ARG A 212 2.26 -27.62 15.64
C ARG A 212 1.06 -28.13 16.45
N HIS A 213 1.32 -28.69 17.63
CA HIS A 213 0.29 -29.33 18.46
C HIS A 213 -0.09 -28.57 19.75
N ASP A 214 0.34 -27.31 19.89
CA ASP A 214 0.01 -26.47 21.05
C ASP A 214 -1.47 -26.07 21.07
N LEU A 215 -1.97 -25.65 22.24
CA LEU A 215 -3.37 -25.24 22.42
C LEU A 215 -3.80 -24.17 21.41
N ALA A 216 -2.95 -23.15 21.18
CA ALA A 216 -3.20 -22.09 20.21
C ALA A 216 -3.28 -22.62 18.76
N ALA A 217 -2.41 -23.55 18.38
CA ALA A 217 -2.45 -24.15 17.05
C ALA A 217 -3.73 -25.00 16.85
N ARG A 218 -4.18 -25.70 17.91
CA ARG A 218 -5.43 -26.47 17.87
C ARG A 218 -6.68 -25.59 17.81
N THR A 219 -6.71 -24.46 18.52
CA THR A 219 -7.84 -23.52 18.44
C THR A 219 -7.91 -22.86 17.07
N VAL A 220 -6.79 -22.35 16.56
CA VAL A 220 -6.69 -21.78 15.21
C VAL A 220 -7.07 -22.83 14.16
N GLY A 221 -6.59 -24.08 14.27
CA GLY A 221 -6.95 -25.17 13.36
C GLY A 221 -8.43 -25.55 13.39
N ARG A 222 -9.07 -25.54 14.58
CA ARG A 222 -10.53 -25.72 14.70
C ARG A 222 -11.30 -24.57 14.06
N LEU A 223 -10.84 -23.34 14.26
CA LEU A 223 -11.48 -22.16 13.69
C LEU A 223 -11.31 -22.09 12.16
N ALA A 224 -10.15 -22.52 11.65
CA ALA A 224 -9.89 -22.68 10.22
C ALA A 224 -10.81 -23.73 9.59
N ARG A 225 -10.93 -24.91 10.21
CA ARG A 225 -11.79 -26.01 9.73
C ARG A 225 -13.29 -25.69 9.78
N SER A 226 -13.72 -24.87 10.73
CA SER A 226 -15.12 -24.41 10.82
C SER A 226 -15.45 -23.24 9.88
N GLY A 227 -14.48 -22.74 9.10
CA GLY A 227 -14.67 -21.60 8.19
C GLY A 227 -14.80 -20.24 8.87
N ARG A 228 -14.78 -20.19 10.22
CA ARG A 228 -14.96 -18.95 11.00
C ARG A 228 -13.69 -18.11 11.11
N LEU A 229 -12.52 -18.67 10.82
CA LEU A 229 -11.24 -17.95 10.92
C LEU A 229 -11.18 -16.78 9.93
N LEU A 230 -11.57 -17.00 8.67
CA LEU A 230 -11.50 -15.97 7.63
C LEU A 230 -12.35 -14.73 7.95
N PRO A 231 -13.66 -14.84 8.25
CA PRO A 231 -14.47 -13.66 8.55
C PRO A 231 -13.99 -12.94 9.82
N LEU A 232 -13.48 -13.67 10.82
CA LEU A 232 -12.92 -13.05 12.02
C LEU A 232 -11.64 -12.26 11.70
N VAL A 233 -10.69 -12.88 10.99
CA VAL A 233 -9.38 -12.27 10.68
C VAL A 233 -9.54 -11.05 9.78
N TYR A 234 -10.40 -11.12 8.76
CA TYR A 234 -10.60 -10.03 7.79
C TYR A 234 -11.63 -8.98 8.25
N GLY A 235 -12.55 -9.34 9.15
CA GLY A 235 -13.59 -8.43 9.64
C GLY A 235 -13.11 -7.45 10.71
N ILE A 236 -12.09 -7.80 11.50
CA ILE A 236 -11.62 -6.96 12.62
C ILE A 236 -11.10 -5.59 12.15
N PRO A 237 -10.16 -5.46 11.19
CA PRO A 237 -9.65 -4.14 10.80
C PRO A 237 -10.74 -3.15 10.30
N PRO A 238 -11.66 -3.52 9.39
CA PRO A 238 -12.73 -2.62 8.99
C PRO A 238 -13.76 -2.37 10.10
N ALA A 239 -14.03 -3.35 10.98
CA ALA A 239 -14.92 -3.14 12.12
C ALA A 239 -14.34 -2.11 13.12
N VAL A 240 -13.04 -2.18 13.41
CA VAL A 240 -12.35 -1.18 14.25
C VAL A 240 -12.38 0.19 13.59
N TYR A 241 -12.13 0.27 12.28
CA TYR A 241 -12.23 1.53 11.54
C TYR A 241 -13.63 2.13 11.64
N ALA A 242 -14.66 1.32 11.37
CA ALA A 242 -16.06 1.76 11.44
C ALA A 242 -16.43 2.21 12.86
N ALA A 243 -16.08 1.45 13.90
CA ALA A 243 -16.38 1.76 15.30
C ALA A 243 -15.73 3.07 15.76
N VAL A 244 -14.47 3.31 15.38
CA VAL A 244 -13.75 4.53 15.77
C VAL A 244 -14.30 5.75 15.03
N VAL A 245 -14.59 5.61 13.73
CA VAL A 245 -15.19 6.69 12.93
C VAL A 245 -16.60 7.04 13.42
N THR A 246 -17.42 6.04 13.74
CA THR A 246 -18.77 6.30 14.27
C THR A 246 -18.71 6.90 15.67
N ALA A 247 -17.83 6.41 16.56
CA ALA A 247 -17.64 6.98 17.88
C ALA A 247 -17.20 8.45 17.82
N ALA A 248 -16.25 8.79 16.95
CA ALA A 248 -15.80 10.18 16.77
C ALA A 248 -16.91 11.09 16.24
N ARG A 249 -17.73 10.59 15.29
CA ARG A 249 -18.91 11.32 14.78
C ARG A 249 -19.94 11.58 15.89
N LEU A 250 -20.21 10.57 16.73
CA LEU A 250 -21.17 10.68 17.83
C LEU A 250 -20.68 11.64 18.92
N GLN A 251 -19.39 11.64 19.22
CA GLN A 251 -18.78 12.47 20.26
C GLN A 251 -18.42 13.88 19.77
N LYS A 252 -18.61 14.19 18.49
CA LYS A 252 -18.17 15.44 17.83
C LYS A 252 -16.68 15.76 18.10
N THR A 253 -15.87 14.74 18.29
CA THR A 253 -14.43 14.85 18.49
C THR A 253 -13.71 14.86 17.14
N GLY A 254 -12.59 15.58 17.04
CA GLY A 254 -11.73 15.53 15.86
C GLY A 254 -11.15 14.12 15.68
N LEU A 255 -11.16 13.61 14.46
CA LEU A 255 -10.61 12.30 14.13
C LEU A 255 -9.20 12.47 13.53
N ALA A 256 -8.16 12.18 14.32
CA ALA A 256 -6.80 12.15 13.83
C ALA A 256 -6.58 10.90 12.95
N LEU A 257 -6.26 11.12 11.66
CA LEU A 257 -6.07 10.08 10.66
C LEU A 257 -4.60 10.02 10.25
N ILE A 258 -3.88 9.02 10.72
CA ILE A 258 -2.50 8.78 10.33
C ILE A 258 -2.51 8.03 9.01
N SER A 259 -2.08 8.68 7.92
CA SER A 259 -2.06 8.08 6.59
C SER A 259 -3.38 7.35 6.24
N GLY A 260 -4.53 7.92 6.63
CA GLY A 260 -5.86 7.47 6.22
C GLY A 260 -6.56 6.48 7.14
N ALA A 261 -5.93 6.11 8.25
CA ALA A 261 -6.55 5.26 9.26
C ALA A 261 -6.37 5.86 10.67
N PRO A 262 -7.35 5.68 11.58
CA PRO A 262 -7.21 6.07 12.97
C PRO A 262 -6.04 5.34 13.65
N LEU A 263 -5.53 5.90 14.75
CA LEU A 263 -4.46 5.29 15.55
C LEU A 263 -4.77 3.84 15.97
N ALA A 264 -6.03 3.53 16.27
CA ALA A 264 -6.47 2.18 16.62
C ALA A 264 -6.21 1.15 15.50
N ASN A 265 -6.39 1.52 14.24
CA ASN A 265 -6.13 0.64 13.10
C ASN A 265 -4.64 0.37 12.91
N TRP A 266 -3.78 1.32 13.25
CA TRP A 266 -2.33 1.11 13.28
C TRP A 266 -1.91 0.14 14.38
N TRP A 267 -2.55 0.19 15.55
CA TRP A 267 -2.35 -0.84 16.57
C TRP A 267 -2.81 -2.22 16.10
N VAL A 268 -3.97 -2.32 15.45
CA VAL A 268 -4.42 -3.58 14.84
C VAL A 268 -3.40 -4.10 13.83
N MET A 269 -2.86 -3.21 12.97
CA MET A 269 -1.79 -3.53 12.03
C MET A 269 -0.55 -4.12 12.75
N VAL A 270 -0.07 -3.47 13.81
CA VAL A 270 1.08 -3.96 14.61
C VAL A 270 0.78 -5.33 15.24
N VAL A 271 -0.40 -5.54 15.81
CA VAL A 271 -0.78 -6.83 16.42
C VAL A 271 -0.80 -7.95 15.37
N TYR A 272 -1.40 -7.70 14.21
CA TYR A 272 -1.48 -8.69 13.12
C TYR A 272 -0.10 -9.01 12.54
N MET A 273 0.75 -8.00 12.39
CA MET A 273 2.08 -8.19 11.80
C MET A 273 3.03 -8.89 12.77
N THR A 274 2.98 -8.55 14.06
CA THR A 274 3.74 -9.28 15.10
C THR A 274 3.26 -10.72 15.22
N ALA A 275 1.95 -10.96 15.19
CA ALA A 275 1.39 -12.31 15.17
C ALA A 275 1.79 -13.09 13.91
N GLY A 276 1.77 -12.45 12.73
CA GLY A 276 2.16 -13.05 11.45
C GLY A 276 3.64 -13.37 11.36
N LEU A 277 4.51 -12.44 11.79
CA LEU A 277 5.95 -12.66 11.90
C LEU A 277 6.28 -13.72 12.95
N GLY A 278 5.56 -13.76 14.07
CA GLY A 278 5.70 -14.81 15.07
C GLY A 278 5.32 -16.20 14.54
N ALA A 279 4.23 -16.26 13.76
CA ALA A 279 3.81 -17.44 13.02
C ALA A 279 4.90 -17.93 12.05
N LEU A 280 5.44 -17.02 11.23
CA LEU A 280 6.53 -17.33 10.30
C LEU A 280 7.83 -17.72 11.01
N ALA A 281 8.18 -17.06 12.12
CA ALA A 281 9.35 -17.39 12.93
C ALA A 281 9.24 -18.80 13.53
N ALA A 282 8.05 -19.19 13.99
CA ALA A 282 7.80 -20.55 14.44
C ALA A 282 8.00 -21.56 13.29
N SER A 283 7.46 -21.27 12.11
CA SER A 283 7.69 -22.08 10.90
C SER A 283 9.18 -22.17 10.54
N ALA A 284 9.93 -21.07 10.60
CA ALA A 284 11.36 -21.02 10.33
C ALA A 284 12.23 -21.80 11.32
N ARG A 285 11.72 -22.07 12.53
CA ARG A 285 12.46 -22.82 13.57
C ARG A 285 12.08 -24.29 13.63
N SER A 286 10.78 -24.59 13.49
CA SER A 286 10.22 -25.88 13.91
C SER A 286 9.66 -26.72 12.77
N LEU A 287 9.73 -26.27 11.51
CA LEU A 287 9.32 -27.08 10.36
C LEU A 287 10.17 -28.37 10.25
N PRO A 288 9.53 -29.55 10.04
CA PRO A 288 10.24 -30.83 9.89
C PRO A 288 11.15 -30.88 8.67
N ASP A 289 10.68 -30.33 7.53
CA ASP A 289 11.46 -30.31 6.28
C ASP A 289 12.50 -29.18 6.30
N VAL A 290 13.77 -29.54 6.22
CA VAL A 290 14.91 -28.61 6.25
C VAL A 290 14.86 -27.60 5.11
N ARG A 291 14.38 -27.99 3.92
CA ARG A 291 14.28 -27.07 2.77
C ARG A 291 13.23 -26.00 3.01
N GLN A 292 12.05 -26.42 3.48
CA GLN A 292 10.96 -25.50 3.83
C GLN A 292 11.36 -24.59 4.99
N ARG A 293 12.05 -25.14 6.00
CA ARG A 293 12.56 -24.39 7.15
C ARG A 293 13.54 -23.30 6.74
N ARG A 294 14.54 -23.62 5.91
CA ARG A 294 15.51 -22.63 5.40
C ARG A 294 14.85 -21.56 4.53
N GLY A 295 13.91 -21.95 3.67
CA GLY A 295 13.16 -20.99 2.86
C GLY A 295 12.27 -20.07 3.71
N ALA A 296 11.56 -20.61 4.70
CA ALA A 296 10.79 -19.82 5.66
C ALA A 296 11.68 -18.86 6.47
N GLY A 297 12.87 -19.31 6.88
CA GLY A 297 13.84 -18.46 7.59
C GLY A 297 14.36 -17.30 6.73
N LEU A 298 14.62 -17.52 5.44
CA LEU A 298 15.00 -16.45 4.53
C LEU A 298 13.87 -15.44 4.33
N VAL A 299 12.64 -15.92 4.10
CA VAL A 299 11.45 -15.07 3.98
C VAL A 299 11.20 -14.30 5.27
N PHE A 300 11.45 -14.91 6.43
CA PHE A 300 11.37 -14.25 7.73
C PHE A 300 12.33 -13.08 7.84
N LEU A 301 13.61 -13.29 7.51
CA LEU A 301 14.61 -12.23 7.52
C LEU A 301 14.24 -11.11 6.54
N GLY A 302 13.86 -11.44 5.31
CA GLY A 302 13.45 -10.46 4.31
C GLY A 302 12.21 -9.65 4.73
N THR A 303 11.22 -10.31 5.34
CA THR A 303 10.02 -9.66 5.83
C THR A 303 10.33 -8.79 7.05
N LEU A 304 11.14 -9.27 7.99
CA LEU A 304 11.54 -8.50 9.16
C LEU A 304 12.29 -7.23 8.77
N PHE A 305 13.34 -7.34 7.94
CA PHE A 305 14.15 -6.20 7.51
C PHE A 305 13.49 -5.34 6.43
N GLY A 306 12.49 -5.83 5.72
CA GLY A 306 11.72 -5.00 4.79
C GLY A 306 10.60 -4.22 5.48
N VAL A 307 9.83 -4.91 6.30
CA VAL A 307 8.57 -4.41 6.83
C VAL A 307 8.75 -3.60 8.11
N VAL A 308 9.65 -3.99 9.01
CA VAL A 308 9.87 -3.24 10.26
C VAL A 308 10.43 -1.84 9.99
N PRO A 309 11.47 -1.66 9.16
CA PRO A 309 11.94 -0.31 8.80
C PRO A 309 10.86 0.50 8.09
N PHE A 310 10.04 -0.13 7.25
CA PHE A 310 8.91 0.54 6.62
C PHE A 310 7.93 1.10 7.67
N LEU A 311 7.47 0.28 8.62
CA LEU A 311 6.54 0.75 9.66
C LEU A 311 7.15 1.85 10.54
N VAL A 312 8.42 1.72 10.92
CA VAL A 312 9.07 2.69 11.82
C VAL A 312 9.36 4.00 11.10
N LEU A 313 10.01 3.93 9.93
CA LEU A 313 10.53 5.10 9.23
C LEU A 313 9.52 5.74 8.27
N ALA A 314 8.64 4.96 7.64
CA ALA A 314 7.64 5.48 6.70
C ALA A 314 6.31 5.83 7.37
N VAL A 315 6.00 5.27 8.55
CA VAL A 315 4.72 5.51 9.23
C VAL A 315 4.92 6.17 10.59
N ALA A 316 5.60 5.51 11.53
CA ALA A 316 5.67 6.01 12.90
C ALA A 316 6.40 7.36 12.99
N PHE A 317 7.62 7.45 12.46
CA PHE A 317 8.45 8.66 12.57
C PHE A 317 7.82 9.88 11.90
N PRO A 318 7.27 9.82 10.67
CA PRO A 318 6.59 10.96 10.07
C PRO A 318 5.38 11.43 10.89
N SER A 319 4.73 10.51 11.62
CA SER A 319 3.58 10.82 12.48
C SER A 319 3.99 11.49 13.79
N PHE A 320 5.14 11.13 14.38
CA PHE A 320 5.61 11.70 15.64
C PHE A 320 6.52 12.92 15.48
N LEU A 321 7.32 12.98 14.41
CA LEU A 321 8.32 14.02 14.15
C LEU A 321 7.84 15.06 13.13
N HIS A 322 6.60 14.94 12.64
CA HIS A 322 5.98 15.79 11.62
C HIS A 322 6.86 16.03 10.38
N THR A 323 7.75 15.09 10.05
CA THR A 323 8.78 15.23 9.01
C THR A 323 8.70 14.10 7.99
N GLU A 324 8.66 14.43 6.70
CA GLU A 324 8.55 13.45 5.60
C GLU A 324 9.90 12.86 5.15
N ARG A 325 11.03 13.39 5.67
CA ARG A 325 12.40 12.99 5.27
C ARG A 325 12.70 11.49 5.46
N PHE A 326 12.04 10.83 6.42
CA PHE A 326 12.28 9.42 6.73
C PHE A 326 11.53 8.45 5.82
N LEU A 327 10.54 8.94 5.06
CA LEU A 327 9.66 8.08 4.28
C LEU A 327 10.44 7.32 3.19
N TYR A 328 11.37 8.00 2.52
CA TYR A 328 12.26 7.40 1.53
C TYR A 328 13.05 6.21 2.10
N TYR A 329 13.64 6.37 3.29
CA TYR A 329 14.42 5.34 3.96
C TYR A 329 13.58 4.16 4.46
N GLY A 330 12.28 4.37 4.70
CA GLY A 330 11.36 3.29 5.05
C GLY A 330 10.86 2.49 3.85
N VAL A 331 10.70 3.11 2.68
CA VAL A 331 10.20 2.44 1.47
C VAL A 331 11.26 1.53 0.83
N ILE A 332 12.54 1.92 0.81
CA ILE A 332 13.59 1.15 0.14
C ILE A 332 13.70 -0.29 0.68
N PRO A 333 13.81 -0.54 2.00
CA PRO A 333 14.00 -1.89 2.53
C PRO A 333 12.85 -2.83 2.17
N LEU A 334 11.66 -2.31 1.91
CA LEU A 334 10.48 -3.11 1.60
C LEU A 334 10.65 -3.93 0.30
N ILE A 335 11.60 -3.59 -0.58
CA ILE A 335 11.98 -4.42 -1.75
C ILE A 335 12.52 -5.80 -1.37
N LEU A 336 13.07 -5.95 -0.15
CA LEU A 336 13.55 -7.23 0.35
C LEU A 336 12.44 -8.27 0.43
N VAL A 337 11.19 -7.84 0.66
CA VAL A 337 10.03 -8.74 0.76
C VAL A 337 9.81 -9.48 -0.57
N PRO A 338 9.45 -8.83 -1.70
CA PRO A 338 9.19 -9.54 -2.95
C PRO A 338 10.41 -10.30 -3.46
N ILE A 339 11.64 -9.78 -3.25
CA ILE A 339 12.88 -10.45 -3.66
C ILE A 339 13.07 -11.75 -2.88
N THR A 340 12.95 -11.73 -1.56
CA THR A 340 13.14 -12.93 -0.74
C THR A 340 12.04 -13.96 -0.99
N PHE A 341 10.80 -13.52 -1.24
CA PHE A 341 9.74 -14.42 -1.68
C PHE A 341 10.04 -15.05 -3.04
N ALA A 342 10.37 -14.25 -4.06
CA ALA A 342 10.70 -14.76 -5.39
C ALA A 342 11.85 -15.78 -5.33
N TYR A 343 12.93 -15.43 -4.63
CA TYR A 343 14.09 -16.30 -4.46
C TYR A 343 13.73 -17.56 -3.67
N ALA A 344 13.00 -17.46 -2.56
CA ALA A 344 12.67 -18.62 -1.73
C ALA A 344 11.75 -19.60 -2.46
N ILE A 345 10.82 -19.08 -3.25
CA ILE A 345 9.92 -19.86 -4.08
C ILE A 345 10.70 -20.63 -5.16
N ILE A 346 11.64 -19.97 -5.85
CA ILE A 346 12.46 -20.60 -6.91
C ILE A 346 13.49 -21.60 -6.32
N ARG A 347 14.27 -21.18 -5.32
CA ARG A 347 15.43 -21.92 -4.79
C ARG A 347 15.03 -23.05 -3.86
N PHE A 348 14.09 -22.80 -2.93
CA PHE A 348 13.67 -23.79 -1.94
C PHE A 348 12.42 -24.55 -2.34
N GLN A 349 11.85 -24.23 -3.53
CA GLN A 349 10.67 -24.89 -4.09
C GLN A 349 9.53 -24.97 -3.07
N LEU A 350 9.34 -23.89 -2.30
CA LEU A 350 8.37 -23.84 -1.20
C LEU A 350 6.93 -24.15 -1.63
N LEU A 351 6.67 -24.16 -2.95
CA LEU A 351 5.39 -24.42 -3.55
C LEU A 351 5.41 -25.64 -4.54
N ASP A 352 6.47 -26.45 -4.64
CA ASP A 352 6.58 -27.56 -5.63
C ASP A 352 6.56 -27.14 -7.13
N ILE A 353 7.50 -26.26 -7.54
CA ILE A 353 7.58 -25.73 -8.93
C ILE A 353 8.29 -26.67 -9.93
N ARG A 354 8.84 -27.82 -9.49
CA ARG A 354 9.76 -28.66 -10.29
C ARG A 354 9.25 -29.03 -11.68
N VAL A 355 7.96 -29.26 -11.85
CA VAL A 355 7.41 -29.81 -13.10
C VAL A 355 7.30 -28.75 -14.19
N ILE A 356 7.06 -27.48 -13.84
CA ILE A 356 6.78 -26.44 -14.84
C ILE A 356 8.07 -25.81 -15.35
N LEU A 357 9.04 -25.49 -14.46
CA LEU A 357 10.27 -24.83 -14.90
C LEU A 357 11.12 -25.73 -15.81
N ARG A 358 11.25 -27.02 -15.48
CA ARG A 358 11.95 -28.00 -16.33
C ARG A 358 11.28 -28.16 -17.69
N LYS A 359 9.94 -28.15 -17.73
CA LYS A 359 9.19 -28.18 -18.98
C LYS A 359 9.39 -26.91 -19.79
N SER A 360 9.26 -25.73 -19.18
CA SER A 360 9.47 -24.45 -19.90
C SER A 360 10.89 -24.36 -20.45
N LEU A 361 11.90 -24.73 -19.65
CA LEU A 361 13.30 -24.72 -20.06
C LEU A 361 13.51 -25.69 -21.22
N MET A 362 13.08 -26.95 -21.07
CA MET A 362 13.15 -27.93 -22.16
C MET A 362 12.44 -27.46 -23.41
N TYR A 363 11.24 -26.88 -23.31
CA TYR A 363 10.53 -26.35 -24.48
C TYR A 363 11.29 -25.20 -25.12
N THR A 364 11.81 -24.22 -24.37
CA THR A 364 12.66 -23.17 -24.96
C THR A 364 13.93 -23.71 -25.59
N THR A 365 14.61 -24.67 -24.96
CA THR A 365 15.82 -25.28 -25.52
C THR A 365 15.51 -26.07 -26.78
N MET A 366 14.41 -26.83 -26.77
CA MET A 366 13.99 -27.65 -27.90
C MET A 366 13.47 -26.79 -29.07
N THR A 367 12.70 -25.74 -28.79
CA THR A 367 12.30 -24.75 -29.80
C THR A 367 13.51 -24.03 -30.36
N ALA A 368 14.44 -23.55 -29.52
CA ALA A 368 15.66 -22.88 -29.98
C ALA A 368 16.53 -23.82 -30.84
N LEU A 369 16.63 -25.10 -30.48
CA LEU A 369 17.34 -26.10 -31.27
C LEU A 369 16.67 -26.33 -32.63
N VAL A 370 15.35 -26.48 -32.66
CA VAL A 370 14.58 -26.64 -33.90
C VAL A 370 14.72 -25.40 -34.78
N THR A 371 14.59 -24.20 -34.21
CA THR A 371 14.78 -22.94 -34.94
C THR A 371 16.20 -22.79 -35.47
N ALA A 372 17.21 -23.18 -34.70
CA ALA A 372 18.61 -23.15 -35.14
C ALA A 372 18.88 -24.13 -36.29
N VAL A 373 18.31 -25.34 -36.23
CA VAL A 373 18.42 -26.32 -37.33
C VAL A 373 17.71 -25.80 -38.59
N TYR A 374 16.55 -25.18 -38.44
CA TYR A 374 15.77 -24.64 -39.57
C TYR A 374 16.38 -23.37 -40.18
N ALA A 375 17.17 -22.61 -39.42
CA ALA A 375 17.86 -21.42 -39.89
C ALA A 375 19.26 -21.72 -40.48
N GLY A 376 19.81 -22.93 -40.23
CA GLY A 376 21.08 -23.40 -40.74
C GLY A 376 21.00 -24.40 -41.91
N LEU A 377 19.79 -24.87 -42.23
CA LEU A 377 19.39 -25.53 -43.48
C LEU A 377 18.79 -24.47 -44.41
#